data_AF-A0A5J4TAA9-F1
#
_entry.id   AF-A0A5J4TAA9-F1
#
_cell.length_a   1.000
_cell.length_b   1.000
_cell.length_c   1.000
_cell.angle_alpha   90.00
_cell.angle_beta   90.00
_cell.angle_gamma   90.00
#
_symmetry.space_group_name_H-M   'P 1'
#
loop_
_entity.id
_entity.type
_entity.pdbx_description
1 polymer ?
#
loop_
_entity_poly.entity_id
_entity_poly.type
_entity_poly.pdbx_seq_one_letter_code
_entity_poly.pdbx_strand_id
1 'polypeptide(L)'
;MTTEESTSVEIISNESINIKHMTLEKGYKRQYNRKTKSEDKAKEIMDKLLEQQELARIKSEQDEFDTQKKEVEEYEFTRQETVSTTIMEQVKNAMINTVNYSKIGQKEGEKKYVTGKLSDLTLVEDGDLCVIDFDINKKLSIEETDKIRQNIIDNMLPANVGLVKTAFGGLHAYCNRDGYTLPSNRCVKCIVLDNIEIDIFGQMFKYKEHGGLEQKELVQNRVVGPNSSFRETKNNNKKNTQI
;
A
#
# COMPACT_ATOMS: atom_id res chain seq x y z
N MET A 1 -4.12 -44.64 50.70
CA MET A 1 -5.05 -45.17 51.72
C MET A 1 -4.55 -44.61 53.04
N THR A 2 -5.06 -43.46 53.50
CA THR A 2 -6.26 -43.34 54.38
C THR A 2 -6.26 -44.44 55.43
N THR A 3 -5.71 -44.08 56.61
CA THR A 3 -6.44 -43.95 57.89
C THR A 3 -6.69 -45.33 58.50
N GLU A 4 -6.38 -45.56 59.77
CA GLU A 4 -7.25 -45.25 60.92
C GLU A 4 -6.46 -45.67 62.18
N GLU A 5 -6.43 -44.82 63.21
CA GLU A 5 -7.09 -45.08 64.51
C GLU A 5 -6.22 -45.95 65.46
N SER A 6 -6.25 -45.83 66.79
CA SER A 6 -7.16 -45.16 67.69
C SER A 6 -6.55 -45.04 69.09
N THR A 7 -7.21 -44.23 69.94
CA THR A 7 -7.32 -44.35 71.41
C THR A 7 -6.08 -44.10 72.26
N SER A 8 -6.13 -43.17 73.23
CA SER A 8 -6.78 -43.48 74.51
C SER A 8 -7.29 -42.22 75.21
N VAL A 9 -8.49 -42.38 75.77
CA VAL A 9 -9.31 -41.43 76.50
C VAL A 9 -8.80 -41.28 77.93
N GLU A 10 -8.72 -40.05 78.45
CA GLU A 10 -8.86 -39.82 79.89
C GLU A 10 -10.05 -38.90 80.18
N ILE A 11 -11.02 -39.52 80.84
CA ILE A 11 -12.26 -38.98 81.36
C ILE A 11 -11.89 -38.10 82.55
N ILE A 12 -12.31 -36.83 82.54
CA ILE A 12 -12.39 -36.04 83.76
C ILE A 12 -13.85 -35.70 84.03
N SER A 13 -14.23 -36.08 85.24
CA SER A 13 -15.55 -36.24 85.82
C SER A 13 -16.37 -34.97 85.92
N ASN A 14 -17.67 -35.17 85.72
CA ASN A 14 -18.75 -34.23 86.00
C ASN A 14 -18.71 -33.73 87.45
N GLU A 15 -18.30 -32.47 87.62
CA GLU A 15 -18.81 -31.64 88.70
C GLU A 15 -19.91 -30.72 88.16
N SER A 16 -21.06 -30.83 88.80
CA SER A 16 -22.36 -30.25 88.48
C SER A 16 -22.32 -28.75 88.21
N ILE A 17 -22.26 -28.36 86.94
CA ILE A 17 -22.48 -26.98 86.50
C ILE A 17 -24.00 -26.73 86.48
N ASN A 18 -24.50 -25.99 87.46
CA ASN A 18 -25.88 -25.54 87.54
C ASN A 18 -26.13 -24.45 86.47
N ILE A 19 -26.41 -24.86 85.24
CA ILE A 19 -26.73 -23.95 84.14
C ILE A 19 -28.23 -23.65 84.20
N LYS A 20 -28.59 -22.43 84.59
CA LYS A 20 -29.94 -21.89 84.42
C LYS A 20 -30.27 -21.82 82.93
N HIS A 21 -31.19 -22.67 82.47
CA HIS A 21 -31.74 -22.57 81.12
C HIS A 21 -32.64 -21.33 81.05
N MET A 22 -32.26 -20.34 80.24
CA MET A 22 -33.09 -19.17 79.97
C MET A 22 -33.67 -19.33 78.56
N THR A 23 -34.93 -19.77 78.47
CA THR A 23 -35.64 -19.88 77.20
C THR A 23 -35.99 -18.48 76.70
N LEU A 24 -35.34 -18.04 75.62
CA LEU A 24 -35.69 -16.78 74.96
C LEU A 24 -36.89 -17.02 74.03
N GLU A 25 -38.08 -16.60 74.45
CA GLU A 25 -39.22 -16.51 73.55
C GLU A 25 -38.92 -15.51 72.42
N LYS A 26 -39.25 -15.92 71.19
CA LYS A 26 -38.95 -15.18 69.97
C LYS A 26 -39.88 -13.97 69.87
N GLY A 27 -39.49 -12.85 70.47
CA GLY A 27 -40.18 -11.57 70.32
C GLY A 27 -40.18 -11.06 68.87
N TYR A 28 -41.18 -10.24 68.52
CA TYR A 28 -41.38 -9.65 67.20
C TYR A 28 -40.08 -9.03 66.63
N LYS A 29 -39.74 -9.38 65.38
CA LYS A 29 -38.60 -8.82 64.65
C LYS A 29 -38.75 -7.30 64.52
N ARG A 30 -37.89 -6.52 65.19
CA ARG A 30 -37.71 -5.11 64.87
C ARG A 30 -36.80 -4.98 63.64
N GLN A 31 -37.32 -4.36 62.58
CA GLN A 31 -36.57 -4.06 61.37
C GLN A 31 -35.67 -2.84 61.63
N TYR A 32 -34.35 -3.05 61.69
CA TYR A 32 -33.37 -1.97 61.83
C TYR A 32 -33.04 -1.41 60.45
N ASN A 33 -33.48 -0.19 60.15
CA ASN A 33 -32.94 0.60 59.03
C ASN A 33 -31.73 1.39 59.53
N ARG A 34 -30.52 0.86 59.30
CA ARG A 34 -29.27 1.60 59.54
C ARG A 34 -28.99 2.46 58.29
N LYS A 35 -29.20 3.78 58.37
CA LYS A 35 -28.67 4.72 57.36
C LYS A 35 -27.21 5.04 57.70
N THR A 36 -26.25 4.63 56.87
CA THR A 36 -24.80 4.81 57.11
C THR A 36 -24.21 5.94 56.27
N LYS A 37 -23.76 7.00 56.94
CA LYS A 37 -23.06 8.18 56.37
C LYS A 37 -21.65 7.87 55.79
N SER A 38 -21.23 6.61 55.78
CA SER A 38 -19.91 6.13 55.34
C SER A 38 -19.89 5.59 53.90
N GLU A 39 -21.06 5.26 53.34
CA GLU A 39 -21.18 4.70 51.99
C GLU A 39 -20.93 5.75 50.90
N ASP A 40 -21.26 7.01 51.17
CA ASP A 40 -21.08 8.12 50.20
C ASP A 40 -19.61 8.44 49.95
N LYS A 41 -18.76 8.40 51.00
CA LYS A 41 -17.31 8.63 50.86
C LYS A 41 -16.61 7.49 50.12
N ALA A 42 -17.06 6.24 50.33
CA ALA A 42 -16.50 5.09 49.62
C ALA A 42 -16.88 5.11 48.14
N LYS A 43 -18.10 5.55 47.80
CA LYS A 43 -18.53 5.79 46.42
C LYS A 43 -17.71 6.89 45.75
N GLU A 44 -17.51 8.02 46.42
CA GLU A 44 -16.71 9.13 45.87
C GLU A 44 -15.25 8.72 45.59
N ILE A 45 -14.67 7.86 46.42
CA ILE A 45 -13.32 7.32 46.20
C ILE A 45 -13.31 6.34 45.01
N MET A 46 -14.32 5.48 44.86
CA MET A 46 -14.43 4.59 43.70
C MET A 46 -14.63 5.37 42.40
N ASP A 47 -15.48 6.39 42.40
CA ASP A 47 -15.75 7.21 41.22
C ASP A 47 -14.49 7.96 40.77
N LYS A 48 -13.71 8.52 41.71
CA LYS A 48 -12.42 9.14 41.40
C LYS A 48 -11.39 8.16 40.85
N LEU A 49 -11.38 6.91 41.33
CA LEU A 49 -10.48 5.88 40.83
C LEU A 49 -10.84 5.46 39.40
N LEU A 50 -12.14 5.33 39.11
CA LEU A 50 -12.68 5.06 37.78
C LEU A 50 -12.34 6.20 36.81
N GLU A 51 -12.53 7.46 37.22
CA GLU A 51 -12.22 8.63 36.41
C GLU A 51 -10.71 8.72 36.10
N GLN A 52 -9.85 8.45 37.08
CA GLN A 52 -8.40 8.40 36.87
C GLN A 52 -7.99 7.28 35.90
N GLN A 53 -8.64 6.12 35.97
CA GLN A 53 -8.37 5.00 35.08
C GLN A 53 -8.81 5.33 33.64
N GLU A 54 -9.96 5.98 33.46
CA GLU A 54 -10.44 6.37 32.13
C GLU A 54 -9.56 7.47 31.52
N LEU A 55 -9.13 8.47 32.31
CA LEU A 55 -8.19 9.49 31.86
C LEU A 55 -6.85 8.92 31.43
N ALA A 56 -6.34 7.91 32.15
CA ALA A 56 -5.11 7.22 31.78
C ALA A 56 -5.26 6.47 30.45
N ARG A 57 -6.42 5.82 30.21
CA ARG A 57 -6.70 5.11 28.96
C ARG A 57 -6.81 6.06 27.77
N ILE A 58 -7.55 7.15 27.93
CA ILE A 58 -7.69 8.19 26.89
C ILE A 58 -6.32 8.79 26.54
N LYS A 59 -5.48 9.05 27.55
CA LYS A 59 -4.14 9.59 27.32
C LYS A 59 -3.26 8.60 26.54
N SER A 60 -3.26 7.31 26.88
CA SER A 60 -2.49 6.32 26.12
C SER A 60 -3.02 6.15 24.70
N GLU A 61 -4.34 6.16 24.50
CA GLU A 61 -4.95 6.09 23.17
C GLU A 61 -4.57 7.31 22.30
N GLN A 62 -4.54 8.50 22.90
CA GLN A 62 -4.11 9.73 22.22
C GLN A 62 -2.61 9.70 21.89
N ASP A 63 -1.76 9.25 22.83
CA ASP A 63 -0.32 9.14 22.61
C ASP A 63 0.01 8.12 21.50
N GLU A 64 -0.73 7.01 21.42
CA GLU A 64 -0.62 6.03 20.32
C GLU A 64 -1.07 6.63 18.98
N PHE A 65 -2.19 7.37 18.97
CA PHE A 65 -2.68 8.04 17.77
C PHE A 65 -1.70 9.11 17.26
N ASP A 66 -1.15 9.93 18.16
CA ASP A 66 -0.18 10.96 17.83
C ASP A 66 1.14 10.36 17.32
N THR A 67 1.56 9.20 17.87
CA THR A 67 2.72 8.45 17.38
C THR A 67 2.48 7.93 15.97
N GLN A 68 1.35 7.27 15.71
CA GLN A 68 0.99 6.77 14.39
C GLN A 68 0.88 7.90 13.36
N LYS A 69 0.28 9.03 13.74
CA LYS A 69 0.18 10.20 12.88
C LYS A 69 1.55 10.77 12.52
N LYS A 70 2.46 10.84 13.49
CA LYS A 70 3.82 11.33 13.28
C LYS A 70 4.64 10.39 12.39
N GLU A 71 4.48 9.08 12.54
CA GLU A 71 5.09 8.08 11.65
C GLU A 71 4.58 8.20 10.21
N VAL A 72 3.27 8.44 10.02
CA VAL A 72 2.68 8.68 8.70
C VAL A 72 3.19 9.99 8.09
N GLU A 73 3.25 11.08 8.86
CA GLU A 73 3.78 12.37 8.40
C GLU A 73 5.28 12.29 8.04
N GLU A 74 6.07 11.54 8.81
CA GLU A 74 7.50 11.32 8.54
C GLU A 74 7.72 10.43 7.31
N TYR A 75 6.87 9.41 7.12
CA TYR A 75 6.84 8.61 5.89
C TYR A 75 6.42 9.44 4.67
N GLU A 76 5.42 10.31 4.79
CA GLU A 76 5.02 11.22 3.71
C GLU A 76 6.11 12.26 3.39
N PHE A 77 6.80 12.79 4.40
CA PHE A 77 7.89 13.75 4.24
C PHE A 77 9.10 13.12 3.53
N THR A 78 9.53 11.93 3.95
CA THR A 78 10.61 11.17 3.30
C THR A 78 10.23 10.72 1.89
N ARG A 79 8.96 10.40 1.63
CA ARG A 79 8.44 10.23 0.26
C ARG A 79 8.49 11.52 -0.56
N GLN A 80 8.08 12.66 -0.02
CA GLN A 80 8.16 13.93 -0.76
C GLN A 80 9.60 14.31 -1.13
N GLU A 81 10.56 14.06 -0.24
CA GLU A 81 11.98 14.35 -0.48
C GLU A 81 12.58 13.44 -1.57
N THR A 82 12.23 12.14 -1.59
CA THR A 82 12.65 11.17 -2.63
C THR A 82 11.93 11.37 -3.97
N VAL A 83 10.68 11.82 -3.96
CA VAL A 83 9.85 12.09 -5.15
C VAL A 83 10.15 13.45 -5.79
N SER A 84 11.00 14.28 -5.18
CA SER A 84 11.36 15.60 -5.73
C SER A 84 12.21 15.56 -7.01
N THR A 85 12.78 14.40 -7.35
CA THR A 85 13.45 14.21 -8.64
C THR A 85 12.42 14.06 -9.75
N THR A 86 12.60 14.82 -10.82
CA THR A 86 11.67 14.75 -11.96
C THR A 86 11.76 13.37 -12.62
N ILE A 87 10.67 12.89 -13.23
CA ILE A 87 10.66 11.66 -14.03
C ILE A 87 11.81 11.64 -15.05
N MET A 88 12.16 12.80 -15.62
CA MET A 88 13.29 12.94 -16.54
C MET A 88 14.65 12.64 -15.91
N GLU A 89 14.87 13.04 -14.67
CA GLU A 89 16.10 12.74 -13.93
C GLU A 89 16.19 11.25 -13.61
N GLN A 90 15.08 10.65 -13.18
CA GLN A 90 15.02 9.22 -12.87
C GLN A 90 15.33 8.35 -14.10
N VAL A 91 14.82 8.71 -15.28
CA VAL A 91 15.08 7.93 -16.51
C VAL A 91 16.40 8.26 -17.18
N LYS A 92 17.13 9.29 -16.74
CA LYS A 92 18.32 9.82 -17.44
C LYS A 92 19.38 8.74 -17.68
N ASN A 93 19.66 7.93 -16.66
CA ASN A 93 20.66 6.86 -16.72
C ASN A 93 20.11 5.58 -17.37
N ALA A 94 18.79 5.48 -17.52
CA ALA A 94 18.07 4.36 -18.12
C ALA A 94 17.79 4.54 -19.63
N MET A 95 18.17 5.68 -20.21
CA MET A 95 17.95 6.00 -21.63
C MET A 95 18.92 5.22 -22.55
N ILE A 96 18.35 4.46 -23.49
CA ILE A 96 19.08 3.71 -24.52
C ILE A 96 18.72 4.26 -25.90
N ASN A 97 19.74 4.56 -26.71
CA ASN A 97 19.52 5.00 -28.10
C ASN A 97 19.07 3.82 -28.97
N THR A 98 18.01 4.02 -29.76
CA THR A 98 17.67 3.10 -30.85
C THR A 98 18.41 3.52 -32.11
N VAL A 99 18.94 2.53 -32.82
CA VAL A 99 19.67 2.75 -34.07
C VAL A 99 18.93 2.06 -35.22
N ASN A 100 18.86 2.72 -36.37
CA ASN A 100 18.27 2.16 -37.60
C ASN A 100 16.85 1.56 -37.40
N TYR A 101 16.00 2.20 -36.60
CA TYR A 101 14.65 1.74 -36.25
C TYR A 101 14.58 0.37 -35.54
N SER A 102 15.72 -0.18 -35.09
CA SER A 102 15.77 -1.43 -34.34
C SER A 102 15.54 -1.18 -32.85
N LYS A 103 14.66 -2.01 -32.24
CA LYS A 103 14.43 -2.07 -30.78
C LYS A 103 15.61 -2.68 -30.01
N ILE A 104 16.53 -3.31 -30.71
CA ILE A 104 17.69 -4.04 -30.18
C ILE A 104 18.93 -3.40 -30.78
N GLY A 105 19.92 -3.06 -29.96
CA GLY A 105 21.18 -2.51 -30.44
C GLY A 105 21.80 -3.38 -31.54
N GLN A 106 22.28 -2.70 -32.59
CA GLN A 106 23.08 -3.13 -33.74
C GLN A 106 23.13 -4.61 -34.17
N LYS A 107 23.01 -4.83 -35.49
CA LYS A 107 23.69 -5.93 -36.18
C LYS A 107 25.13 -5.49 -36.52
N GLU A 108 26.08 -6.39 -36.37
CA GLU A 108 27.50 -6.15 -36.66
C GLU A 108 27.68 -5.72 -38.13
N GLY A 109 28.42 -4.62 -38.38
CA GLY A 109 28.75 -4.14 -39.73
C GLY A 109 27.85 -3.02 -40.32
N GLU A 110 26.73 -2.64 -39.69
CA GLU A 110 25.86 -1.57 -40.21
C GLU A 110 26.22 -0.15 -39.72
N LYS A 111 26.06 0.85 -40.60
CA LYS A 111 26.20 2.28 -40.26
C LYS A 111 25.17 2.67 -39.18
N LYS A 112 25.61 3.40 -38.15
CA LYS A 112 24.78 3.81 -37.01
C LYS A 112 24.08 5.15 -37.29
N TYR A 113 22.76 5.14 -37.37
CA TYR A 113 21.95 6.35 -37.28
C TYR A 113 21.05 6.25 -36.06
N VAL A 114 21.17 7.19 -35.12
CA VAL A 114 20.25 7.26 -33.97
C VAL A 114 18.88 7.66 -34.51
N THR A 115 17.90 6.79 -34.28
CA THR A 115 16.53 6.90 -34.81
C THR A 115 15.49 7.17 -33.72
N GLY A 116 15.89 7.07 -32.45
CA GLY A 116 15.01 7.26 -31.30
C GLY A 116 15.70 6.93 -29.98
N LYS A 117 14.93 6.97 -28.89
CA LYS A 117 15.36 6.67 -27.52
C LYS A 117 14.33 5.78 -26.84
N LEU A 118 14.78 4.83 -26.04
CA LEU A 118 13.98 3.97 -25.18
C LEU A 118 14.41 4.16 -23.72
N SER A 119 13.50 3.93 -22.79
CA SER A 119 13.82 3.76 -21.36
C SER A 119 13.89 2.28 -21.04
N ASP A 120 14.98 1.81 -20.45
CA ASP A 120 15.06 0.47 -19.87
C ASP A 120 14.71 0.54 -18.39
N LEU A 121 13.49 0.15 -18.02
CA LEU A 121 12.99 0.23 -16.64
C LEU A 121 13.85 -0.59 -15.67
N THR A 122 14.58 -1.59 -16.17
CA THR A 122 15.52 -2.39 -15.39
C THR A 122 16.68 -1.57 -14.82
N LEU A 123 17.04 -0.47 -15.48
CA LEU A 123 18.17 0.40 -15.13
C LEU A 123 17.76 1.60 -14.26
N VAL A 124 16.48 1.73 -13.93
CA VAL A 124 16.00 2.76 -13.00
C VAL A 124 16.32 2.31 -11.58
N GLU A 125 17.01 3.17 -10.83
CA GLU A 125 17.63 2.82 -9.53
C GLU A 125 16.59 2.33 -8.52
N ASP A 126 15.52 3.11 -8.31
CA ASP A 126 14.50 2.82 -7.29
C ASP A 126 13.51 1.73 -7.72
N GLY A 127 13.46 1.40 -9.01
CA GLY A 127 12.51 0.45 -9.59
C GLY A 127 11.03 0.85 -9.43
N ASP A 128 10.73 2.01 -8.85
CA ASP A 128 9.37 2.44 -8.57
C ASP A 128 8.65 3.00 -9.80
N LEU A 129 9.40 3.41 -10.82
CA LEU A 129 8.85 3.93 -12.07
C LEU A 129 8.02 2.87 -12.83
N CYS A 130 6.83 3.26 -13.28
CA CYS A 130 6.02 2.52 -14.22
C CYS A 130 5.59 3.39 -15.41
N VAL A 131 5.13 2.72 -16.46
CA VAL A 131 4.51 3.34 -17.63
C VAL A 131 3.10 2.79 -17.79
N ILE A 132 2.14 3.69 -17.85
CA ILE A 132 0.75 3.38 -18.19
C ILE A 132 0.55 3.74 -19.66
N ASP A 133 0.21 2.76 -20.48
CA ASP A 133 -0.06 2.94 -21.90
C ASP A 133 -1.57 2.94 -22.14
N PHE A 134 -2.08 4.08 -22.55
CA PHE A 134 -3.46 4.29 -22.95
C PHE A 134 -3.56 4.12 -24.46
N ASP A 135 -3.93 2.91 -24.89
CA ASP A 135 -4.20 2.55 -26.27
C ASP A 135 -5.62 3.02 -26.65
N ILE A 136 -5.69 4.14 -27.37
CA ILE A 136 -6.96 4.72 -27.83
C ILE A 136 -7.40 4.01 -29.12
N ASN A 137 -8.70 3.75 -29.24
CA ASN A 137 -9.32 3.11 -30.39
C ASN A 137 -8.94 3.81 -31.72
N LYS A 138 -8.21 3.07 -32.57
CA LYS A 138 -7.67 3.56 -33.85
C LYS A 138 -8.73 3.88 -34.92
N LYS A 139 -10.00 3.52 -34.68
CA LYS A 139 -11.11 3.81 -35.59
C LYS A 139 -11.68 5.23 -35.43
N LEU A 140 -11.31 5.92 -34.36
CA LEU A 140 -11.78 7.28 -34.06
C LEU A 140 -11.10 8.31 -34.94
N SER A 141 -11.72 9.48 -35.08
CA SER A 141 -11.10 10.62 -35.75
C SER A 141 -9.91 11.17 -34.93
N ILE A 142 -9.07 11.98 -35.56
CA ILE A 142 -7.95 12.64 -34.89
C ILE A 142 -8.48 13.56 -33.77
N GLU A 143 -9.56 14.30 -34.04
CA GLU A 143 -10.20 15.21 -33.09
C GLU A 143 -10.78 14.46 -31.88
N GLU A 144 -11.43 13.31 -32.11
CA GLU A 144 -11.95 12.46 -31.02
C GLU A 144 -10.83 11.86 -30.19
N THR A 145 -9.78 11.36 -30.86
CA THR A 145 -8.59 10.83 -30.19
C THR A 145 -7.90 11.89 -29.33
N ASP A 146 -7.79 13.12 -29.84
CA ASP A 146 -7.19 14.24 -29.11
C ASP A 146 -8.04 14.66 -27.90
N LYS A 147 -9.37 14.68 -28.02
CA LYS A 147 -10.29 14.91 -26.88
C LYS A 147 -10.14 13.86 -25.80
N ILE A 148 -10.09 12.58 -26.18
CA ILE A 148 -9.90 11.48 -25.23
C ILE A 148 -8.55 11.63 -24.51
N ARG A 149 -7.48 11.94 -25.25
CA ARG A 149 -6.15 12.14 -24.66
C ARG A 149 -6.14 13.28 -23.65
N GLN A 150 -6.75 14.41 -24.00
CA GLN A 150 -6.83 15.56 -23.10
C GLN A 150 -7.64 15.23 -21.85
N ASN A 151 -8.76 14.50 -22.00
CA ASN A 151 -9.55 14.04 -20.86
C ASN A 151 -8.78 13.10 -19.92
N ILE A 152 -7.93 12.22 -20.46
CA ILE A 152 -7.04 11.38 -19.65
C ILE A 152 -6.06 12.25 -18.85
N ILE A 153 -5.42 13.23 -19.50
CA ILE A 153 -4.46 14.12 -18.86
C ILE A 153 -5.11 14.95 -17.76
N ASP A 154 -6.28 15.53 -18.03
CA ASP A 154 -6.92 16.47 -17.11
C ASP A 154 -7.60 15.77 -15.92
N ASN A 155 -8.17 14.57 -16.15
CA ASN A 155 -9.05 13.93 -15.16
C ASN A 155 -8.51 12.61 -14.58
N MET A 156 -7.54 11.96 -15.22
CA MET A 156 -7.05 10.64 -14.79
C MET A 156 -5.61 10.64 -14.29
N LEU A 157 -4.81 11.65 -14.64
CA LEU A 157 -3.38 11.68 -14.31
C LEU A 157 -3.05 12.81 -13.32
N PRO A 158 -2.13 12.57 -12.36
CA PRO A 158 -1.63 13.62 -11.49
C PRO A 158 -0.75 14.62 -12.27
N ALA A 159 -0.49 15.79 -11.66
CA ALA A 159 0.25 16.87 -12.31
C ALA A 159 1.74 16.54 -12.60
N ASN A 160 2.34 15.63 -11.83
CA ASN A 160 3.76 15.29 -11.92
C ASN A 160 3.99 13.96 -12.66
N VAL A 161 3.55 13.89 -13.92
CA VAL A 161 3.65 12.69 -14.77
C VAL A 161 4.44 13.02 -16.04
N GLY A 162 5.31 12.10 -16.48
CA GLY A 162 5.97 12.21 -17.78
C GLY A 162 5.05 11.73 -18.89
N LEU A 163 4.71 12.58 -19.86
CA LEU A 163 3.74 12.24 -20.92
C LEU A 163 4.42 12.04 -22.28
N VAL A 164 4.02 11.00 -23.02
CA VAL A 164 4.46 10.75 -24.41
C VAL A 164 3.29 10.38 -25.29
N LYS A 165 3.11 11.10 -26.40
CA LYS A 165 2.16 10.70 -27.44
C LYS A 165 2.70 9.51 -28.21
N THR A 166 1.91 8.44 -28.33
CA THR A 166 2.33 7.22 -29.05
C THR A 166 2.11 7.35 -30.56
N ALA A 167 2.76 6.46 -31.32
CA ALA A 167 2.70 6.42 -32.79
C ALA A 167 1.27 6.36 -33.35
N PHE A 168 0.35 5.69 -32.65
CA PHE A 168 -1.02 5.47 -33.10
C PHE A 168 -2.02 6.39 -32.41
N GLY A 169 -1.56 7.50 -31.82
CA GLY A 169 -2.41 8.52 -31.21
C GLY A 169 -2.79 8.28 -29.74
N GLY A 170 -2.34 7.17 -29.15
CA GLY A 170 -2.46 6.90 -27.70
C GLY A 170 -1.54 7.76 -26.84
N LEU A 171 -1.38 7.37 -25.58
CA LEU A 171 -0.63 8.14 -24.58
C LEU A 171 0.13 7.20 -23.62
N HIS A 172 1.43 7.42 -23.46
CA HIS A 172 2.21 6.85 -22.35
C HIS A 172 2.31 7.86 -21.22
N ALA A 173 2.04 7.42 -20.00
CA ALA A 173 2.19 8.17 -18.77
C ALA A 173 3.24 7.48 -17.89
N TYR A 174 4.32 8.19 -17.60
CA TYR A 174 5.40 7.80 -16.71
C TYR A 174 5.13 8.34 -15.32
N CYS A 175 4.96 7.43 -14.36
CA CYS A 175 4.63 7.76 -12.98
C CYS A 175 5.29 6.78 -12.01
N ASN A 176 5.45 7.23 -10.77
CA ASN A 176 5.84 6.36 -9.68
C ASN A 176 4.68 5.43 -9.30
N ARG A 177 5.00 4.21 -8.84
CA ARG A 177 3.99 3.27 -8.36
C ARG A 177 3.56 3.58 -6.93
N ASP A 178 4.32 4.40 -6.20
CA ASP A 178 4.03 4.79 -4.82
C ASP A 178 3.85 3.55 -3.91
N GLY A 179 4.65 2.51 -4.15
CA GLY A 179 4.59 1.23 -3.42
C GLY A 179 3.56 0.22 -3.97
N TYR A 180 2.79 0.58 -5.00
CA TYR A 180 1.87 -0.36 -5.65
C TYR A 180 2.63 -1.51 -6.33
N THR A 181 2.30 -2.75 -5.95
CA THR A 181 2.92 -3.95 -6.50
C THR A 181 2.13 -4.47 -7.69
N LEU A 182 2.76 -4.58 -8.85
CA LEU A 182 2.15 -5.16 -10.04
C LEU A 182 2.25 -6.70 -10.01
N PRO A 183 1.26 -7.43 -10.55
CA PRO A 183 1.32 -8.89 -10.61
C PRO A 183 2.39 -9.40 -11.60
N SER A 184 2.84 -8.57 -12.53
CA SER A 184 3.90 -8.89 -13.49
C SER A 184 4.60 -7.64 -13.99
N ASN A 185 5.74 -7.80 -14.68
CA ASN A 185 6.42 -6.67 -15.32
C ASN A 185 5.59 -6.00 -16.43
N ARG A 186 4.62 -6.73 -17.00
CA ARG A 186 3.79 -6.27 -18.11
C ARG A 186 2.36 -6.76 -17.93
N CYS A 187 1.50 -5.85 -17.48
CA CYS A 187 0.08 -6.08 -17.33
C CYS A 187 -0.62 -5.58 -18.59
N VAL A 188 -0.87 -6.46 -19.55
CA VAL A 188 -1.52 -6.13 -20.83
C VAL A 188 -3.04 -6.16 -20.67
N LYS A 189 -3.72 -5.13 -21.21
CA LYS A 189 -5.17 -4.93 -21.18
C LYS A 189 -5.74 -5.13 -19.78
N CYS A 190 -5.07 -4.58 -18.78
CA CYS A 190 -5.50 -4.70 -17.39
C CYS A 190 -6.82 -3.96 -17.16
N ILE A 191 -7.12 -2.93 -17.95
CA ILE A 191 -8.40 -2.22 -17.95
C ILE A 191 -8.84 -2.01 -19.39
N VAL A 192 -10.10 -2.33 -19.69
CA VAL A 192 -10.71 -2.10 -21.00
C VAL A 192 -11.94 -1.22 -20.79
N LEU A 193 -11.91 -0.05 -21.43
CA LEU A 193 -13.01 0.90 -21.53
C LEU A 193 -13.44 0.98 -23.00
N ASP A 194 -14.60 1.59 -23.29
CA ASP A 194 -15.23 1.60 -24.62
C ASP A 194 -14.27 1.98 -25.77
N ASN A 195 -13.38 2.94 -25.53
CA ASN A 195 -12.44 3.46 -26.53
C ASN A 195 -10.97 3.46 -26.06
N ILE A 196 -10.67 2.86 -24.91
CA ILE A 196 -9.36 2.91 -24.29
C ILE A 196 -9.03 1.52 -23.73
N GLU A 197 -7.92 0.95 -24.19
CA GLU A 197 -7.28 -0.19 -23.55
C GLU A 197 -6.08 0.31 -22.75
N ILE A 198 -5.93 -0.15 -21.50
CA ILE A 198 -4.84 0.27 -20.63
C ILE A 198 -3.89 -0.91 -20.40
N ASP A 199 -2.63 -0.72 -20.75
CA ASP A 199 -1.52 -1.58 -20.36
C ASP A 199 -0.69 -0.89 -19.27
N ILE A 200 -0.11 -1.66 -18.35
CA ILE A 200 0.83 -1.13 -17.34
C ILE A 200 2.15 -1.91 -17.44
N PHE A 201 3.25 -1.17 -17.51
CA PHE A 201 4.61 -1.67 -17.59
C PHE A 201 5.38 -1.21 -16.36
N GLY A 202 6.01 -2.13 -15.64
CA GLY A 202 6.84 -1.79 -14.49
C GLY A 202 7.90 -2.86 -14.25
N GLN A 203 8.91 -2.56 -13.45
CA GLN A 203 9.96 -3.52 -13.14
C GLN A 203 9.71 -4.17 -11.78
N MET A 204 9.00 -5.31 -11.74
CA MET A 204 8.79 -6.10 -10.51
C MET A 204 9.86 -7.17 -10.33
N PHE A 205 10.06 -7.98 -11.37
CA PHE A 205 10.94 -9.13 -11.38
C PHE A 205 12.16 -8.82 -12.25
N LYS A 206 13.29 -8.47 -11.62
CA LYS A 206 14.54 -8.13 -12.32
C LYS A 206 15.19 -9.34 -13.00
N TYR A 207 14.95 -10.55 -12.51
CA TYR A 207 15.56 -11.78 -13.00
C TYR A 207 14.52 -12.72 -13.60
N LYS A 208 14.92 -13.53 -14.59
CA LYS A 208 14.06 -14.59 -15.12
C LYS A 208 13.97 -15.72 -14.10
N GLU A 209 12.75 -16.17 -13.77
CA GLU A 209 12.57 -17.38 -12.97
C GLU A 209 12.73 -18.62 -13.85
N HIS A 210 13.77 -19.42 -13.59
CA HIS A 210 13.94 -20.76 -14.15
C HIS A 210 14.14 -21.75 -12.99
N GLY A 211 13.04 -22.32 -12.51
CA GLY A 211 13.04 -23.60 -11.78
C GLY A 211 13.99 -23.72 -10.58
N GLY A 212 14.25 -22.64 -9.83
CA GLY A 212 14.98 -22.71 -8.55
C GLY A 212 16.51 -22.62 -8.62
N LEU A 213 17.10 -22.33 -9.78
CA LEU A 213 18.52 -21.96 -9.86
C LEU A 213 18.65 -20.44 -9.97
N GLU A 214 19.35 -19.82 -9.00
CA GLU A 214 19.74 -18.42 -9.07
C GLU A 214 20.42 -18.14 -10.42
N GLN A 215 19.84 -17.26 -11.25
CA GLN A 215 20.52 -16.79 -12.46
C GLN A 215 20.46 -15.28 -12.68
N LYS A 216 21.63 -14.81 -13.15
CA LYS A 216 22.09 -13.45 -13.37
C LYS A 216 21.48 -12.74 -14.60
N GLU A 217 20.52 -13.36 -15.30
CA GLU A 217 20.00 -12.79 -16.55
C GLU A 217 18.83 -11.83 -16.27
N LEU A 218 19.04 -10.55 -16.60
CA LEU A 218 18.07 -9.49 -16.40
C LEU A 218 16.88 -9.61 -17.37
N VAL A 219 15.66 -9.41 -16.86
CA VAL A 219 14.46 -9.25 -17.69
C VAL A 219 14.53 -7.87 -18.33
N GLN A 220 14.81 -7.81 -19.63
CA GLN A 220 14.79 -6.55 -20.37
C GLN A 220 13.37 -5.99 -20.43
N ASN A 221 13.17 -4.81 -19.87
CA ASN A 221 11.88 -4.13 -19.86
C ASN A 221 12.01 -2.72 -20.44
N ARG A 222 11.93 -2.63 -21.77
CA ARG A 222 12.15 -1.39 -22.52
C ARG A 222 10.86 -0.78 -23.02
N VAL A 223 10.69 0.51 -22.76
CA VAL A 223 9.52 1.33 -23.08
C VAL A 223 9.94 2.62 -23.81
N VAL A 224 9.00 3.31 -24.44
CA VAL A 224 9.27 4.48 -25.30
C VAL A 224 9.50 5.74 -24.45
N GLY A 225 10.75 6.20 -24.35
CA GLY A 225 11.14 7.23 -23.39
C GLY A 225 10.46 8.60 -23.57
N PRO A 226 10.41 9.43 -22.51
CA PRO A 226 9.67 10.70 -22.48
C PRO A 226 10.06 11.74 -23.56
N ASN A 227 11.25 11.63 -24.15
CA ASN A 227 11.79 12.56 -25.14
C ASN A 227 11.87 11.99 -26.57
N SER A 228 11.22 10.87 -26.86
CA SER A 228 11.19 10.34 -28.22
C SER A 228 10.15 11.08 -29.06
N SER A 229 10.60 11.81 -30.09
CA SER A 229 9.70 12.36 -31.10
C SER A 229 9.32 11.28 -32.12
N PHE A 230 8.02 11.08 -32.32
CA PHE A 230 7.52 10.23 -33.40
C PHE A 230 7.66 10.98 -34.73
N ARG A 231 8.39 10.40 -35.70
CA ARG A 231 8.41 10.90 -37.07
C ARG A 231 7.44 10.07 -37.90
N GLU A 232 6.27 10.63 -38.16
CA GLU A 232 5.29 10.02 -39.06
C GLU A 232 5.88 10.03 -40.49
N THR A 233 6.27 8.86 -40.99
CA THR A 233 6.63 8.73 -42.40
C THR A 233 5.35 8.82 -43.22
N LYS A 234 5.10 9.98 -43.81
CA LYS A 234 4.12 10.11 -44.90
C LYS A 234 4.55 9.15 -46.00
N ASN A 235 3.84 8.03 -46.13
CA ASN A 235 3.92 7.20 -47.33
C ASN A 235 3.33 8.04 -48.47
N ASN A 236 4.18 8.79 -49.16
CA ASN A 236 3.80 9.33 -50.45
C ASN A 236 3.52 8.13 -51.36
N ASN A 237 2.24 7.94 -51.67
CA ASN A 237 1.76 6.93 -52.61
C ASN A 237 2.74 6.80 -53.78
N LYS A 238 3.31 5.61 -53.96
CA LYS A 238 3.94 5.21 -55.22
C LYS A 238 2.86 5.28 -56.30
N LYS A 239 2.72 6.45 -56.91
CA LYS A 239 2.08 6.56 -58.22
C LYS A 239 3.01 5.82 -59.18
N ASN A 240 2.65 4.59 -59.50
CA ASN A 240 3.18 3.88 -60.65
C ASN A 240 2.80 4.70 -61.88
N THR A 241 3.72 5.53 -62.36
CA THR A 241 3.73 5.98 -63.74
C THR A 241 4.42 4.89 -64.54
N GLN A 242 3.64 4.06 -65.24
CA GLN A 242 4.17 3.24 -66.33
C GLN A 242 4.06 4.08 -67.62
N ILE A 243 5.17 4.09 -68.36
CA ILE A 243 5.29 4.59 -69.73
C ILE A 243 4.70 3.54 -70.66
#